data_AF-A0A3D5WKX0-F1
#
_entry.id   AF-A0A3D5WKX0-F1
#
_cell.length_a   1.000
_cell.length_b   1.000
_cell.length_c   1.000
_cell.angle_alpha   90.00
_cell.angle_beta   90.00
_cell.angle_gamma   90.00
#
_symmetry.space_group_name_H-M   'P 1'
#
loop_
_entity.id
_entity.type
_entity.pdbx_description
1 polymer ?
#
loop_
_entity_poly.entity_id
_entity_poly.type
_entity_poly.pdbx_seq_one_letter_code
_entity_poly.pdbx_strand_id
1 'polypeptide(L)'
;IAATAANKGYLTAATDVDATINTPKYFFDKNIYANRVYDGVGKPDYNEEVKFGPNIKDWPEMSALTDDILIKVVSEIHDPVTTTDELIPSGETSSFRSNPLGLAEFTLSRKDPEYVGKAKAVQLGEKARVAGEDIFAALPEAKEVFDKINEKFDVDPAKTQIGSMVYAVKPGDGSAREQAASCQKVLGGLANIAKEYATKRYRSNL
;
A
#
# COMPACT_ATOMS: atom_id res chain seq x y z
N ILE A 1 -6.09 -1.99 32.27
CA ILE A 1 -4.88 -1.23 31.88
C ILE A 1 -5.12 0.28 31.94
N ALA A 2 -5.89 0.91 31.04
CA ALA A 2 -6.10 2.36 31.06
C ALA A 2 -6.71 2.88 32.37
N ALA A 3 -7.77 2.23 32.86
CA ALA A 3 -8.37 2.55 34.16
C ALA A 3 -7.37 2.37 35.33
N THR A 4 -6.55 1.31 35.30
CA THR A 4 -5.50 1.07 36.31
C THR A 4 -4.48 2.21 36.33
N ALA A 5 -3.96 2.60 35.17
CA ALA A 5 -2.99 3.69 35.04
C ALA A 5 -3.58 5.06 35.44
N ALA A 6 -4.82 5.35 35.02
CA ALA A 6 -5.53 6.57 35.41
C ALA A 6 -5.72 6.69 36.93
N ASN A 7 -5.89 5.54 37.61
CA ASN A 7 -5.99 5.46 39.07
C ASN A 7 -4.63 5.27 39.77
N LYS A 8 -3.51 5.47 39.07
CA LYS A 8 -2.14 5.27 39.60
C LYS A 8 -1.91 3.87 40.21
N GLY A 9 -2.65 2.87 39.75
CA GLY A 9 -2.51 1.49 40.17
C GLY A 9 -1.39 0.78 39.42
N TYR A 10 -1.10 -0.44 39.88
CA TYR A 10 -0.10 -1.33 39.26
C TYR A 10 -0.79 -2.45 38.48
N LEU A 11 -0.20 -2.84 37.34
CA LEU A 11 -0.64 -4.05 36.64
C LEU A 11 -0.12 -5.26 37.40
N THR A 12 -1.02 -6.12 37.85
CA THR A 12 -0.71 -7.38 38.52
C THR A 12 -1.49 -8.51 37.85
N ALA A 13 -0.99 -9.74 37.94
CA ALA A 13 -1.69 -10.89 37.40
C ALA A 13 -3.02 -11.09 38.16
N ALA A 14 -4.06 -11.51 37.44
CA ALA A 14 -5.36 -11.79 38.07
C ALA A 14 -5.27 -12.92 39.13
N THR A 15 -4.26 -13.80 39.01
CA THR A 15 -3.96 -14.87 39.98
C THR A 15 -3.40 -14.36 41.31
N ASP A 16 -2.84 -13.16 41.33
CA ASP A 16 -2.15 -12.59 42.49
C ASP A 16 -3.04 -11.60 43.25
N VAL A 17 -4.30 -11.47 42.81
CA VAL A 17 -5.30 -10.59 43.42
C VAL A 17 -6.41 -11.45 44.00
N ASP A 18 -6.43 -11.54 45.33
CA ASP A 18 -7.57 -12.12 46.06
C ASP A 18 -8.70 -11.08 46.13
N ALA A 19 -9.45 -10.96 45.04
CA ALA A 19 -10.61 -10.06 44.94
C ALA A 19 -11.83 -10.80 44.42
N THR A 20 -13.00 -10.49 45.00
CA THR A 20 -14.28 -10.95 44.47
C THR A 20 -14.61 -10.18 43.19
N ILE A 21 -14.55 -10.87 42.05
CA ILE A 21 -14.93 -10.29 40.75
C ILE A 21 -16.45 -10.40 40.58
N ASN A 22 -17.15 -9.31 40.90
CA ASN A 22 -18.58 -9.21 40.61
C ASN A 22 -18.79 -9.10 39.09
N THR A 23 -19.12 -10.23 38.45
CA THR A 23 -19.41 -10.26 37.01
C THR A 23 -20.84 -9.80 36.77
N PRO A 24 -21.08 -8.63 36.14
CA PRO A 24 -22.43 -8.16 35.88
C PRO A 24 -23.14 -9.13 34.92
N LYS A 25 -24.44 -9.34 35.14
CA LYS A 25 -25.25 -10.12 34.20
C LYS A 25 -25.48 -9.29 32.93
N TYR A 26 -24.88 -9.71 31.82
CA TYR A 26 -25.04 -9.06 30.53
C TYR A 26 -26.34 -9.50 29.85
N PHE A 27 -27.09 -8.53 29.30
CA PHE A 27 -28.24 -8.78 28.45
C PHE A 27 -28.01 -8.06 27.11
N PHE A 28 -28.12 -8.80 26.02
CA PHE A 28 -28.00 -8.25 24.67
C PHE A 28 -29.21 -7.36 24.35
N ASP A 29 -28.98 -6.11 23.99
CA ASP A 29 -30.02 -5.18 23.51
C ASP A 29 -29.92 -5.01 21.99
N LYS A 30 -30.81 -5.68 21.26
CA LYS A 30 -30.89 -5.61 19.80
C LYS A 30 -31.29 -4.22 19.29
N ASN A 31 -31.96 -3.40 20.11
CA ASN A 31 -32.50 -2.11 19.67
C ASN A 31 -31.39 -1.12 19.33
N ILE A 32 -30.21 -1.27 19.93
CA ILE A 32 -29.02 -0.45 19.62
C ILE A 32 -28.65 -0.57 18.14
N TYR A 33 -28.68 -1.78 17.59
CA TYR A 33 -28.36 -2.03 16.18
C TYR A 33 -29.53 -1.62 15.28
N ALA A 34 -30.75 -2.00 15.65
CA ALA A 34 -31.95 -1.66 14.87
C ALA A 34 -32.11 -0.15 14.64
N ASN A 35 -31.69 0.69 15.60
CA ASN A 35 -31.81 2.14 15.51
C ASN A 35 -30.61 2.84 14.85
N ARG A 36 -29.45 2.18 14.71
CA ARG A 36 -28.19 2.82 14.27
C ARG A 36 -27.58 2.21 13.01
N VAL A 37 -27.95 0.98 12.68
CA VAL A 37 -27.40 0.25 11.55
C VAL A 37 -28.44 0.19 10.46
N TYR A 38 -28.10 0.71 9.29
CA TYR A 38 -28.90 0.49 8.09
C TYR A 38 -28.72 -0.96 7.60
N ASP A 39 -29.83 -1.68 7.44
CA ASP A 39 -29.87 -3.03 6.86
C ASP A 39 -30.54 -3.01 5.47
N GLY A 40 -29.69 -2.87 4.45
CA GLY A 40 -30.07 -2.90 3.05
C GLY A 40 -29.97 -4.29 2.40
N VAL A 41 -29.71 -5.36 3.16
CA VAL A 41 -29.54 -6.70 2.58
C VAL A 41 -30.83 -7.12 1.85
N GLY A 42 -30.69 -7.46 0.56
CA GLY A 42 -31.83 -7.86 -0.29
C GLY A 42 -32.76 -6.72 -0.71
N LYS A 43 -32.39 -5.45 -0.44
CA LYS A 43 -33.19 -4.26 -0.79
C LYS A 43 -32.36 -3.28 -1.65
N PRO A 44 -31.91 -3.68 -2.84
CA PRO A 44 -31.16 -2.79 -3.70
C PRO A 44 -32.06 -1.64 -4.21
N ASP A 45 -31.56 -0.42 -4.15
CA ASP A 45 -32.14 0.71 -4.87
C ASP A 45 -31.20 1.08 -6.01
N TYR A 46 -31.65 0.87 -7.24
CA TYR A 46 -30.87 1.12 -8.45
C TYR A 46 -31.00 2.56 -8.96
N ASN A 47 -31.87 3.37 -8.36
CA ASN A 47 -32.09 4.75 -8.78
C ASN A 47 -31.22 5.76 -8.01
N GLU A 48 -30.58 5.32 -6.93
CA GLU A 48 -29.68 6.16 -6.14
C GLU A 48 -28.27 6.17 -6.74
N GLU A 49 -27.75 7.37 -6.99
CA GLU A 49 -26.38 7.56 -7.46
C GLU A 49 -25.39 7.49 -6.29
N VAL A 50 -24.25 6.82 -6.51
CA VAL A 50 -23.15 6.78 -5.54
C VAL A 50 -22.54 8.17 -5.43
N LYS A 51 -22.57 8.76 -4.24
CA LYS A 51 -22.03 10.10 -3.97
C LYS A 51 -20.55 10.01 -3.64
N PHE A 52 -19.73 10.67 -4.45
CA PHE A 52 -18.28 10.75 -4.24
C PHE A 52 -17.94 12.03 -3.48
N GLY A 53 -17.29 11.88 -2.33
CA GLY A 53 -16.67 13.01 -1.63
C GLY A 53 -15.42 13.49 -2.37
N PRO A 54 -14.90 14.71 -2.08
CA PRO A 54 -13.72 15.25 -2.75
C PRO A 54 -12.48 14.35 -2.69
N ASN A 55 -12.38 13.51 -1.64
CA ASN A 55 -11.29 12.58 -1.41
C ASN A 55 -11.62 11.12 -1.78
N ILE A 56 -12.71 10.89 -2.50
CA ILE A 56 -12.99 9.59 -3.14
C ILE A 56 -12.58 9.75 -4.60
N LYS A 57 -11.51 9.08 -5.00
CA LYS A 57 -10.92 9.17 -6.34
C LYS A 57 -10.84 7.78 -6.94
N ASP A 58 -11.05 7.73 -8.25
CA ASP A 58 -10.80 6.51 -9.02
C ASP A 58 -9.32 6.15 -9.00
N TRP A 59 -9.06 4.89 -9.32
CA TRP A 59 -7.70 4.42 -9.56
C TRP A 59 -7.15 5.09 -10.83
N PRO A 60 -5.83 5.35 -10.87
CA PRO A 60 -5.20 5.80 -12.10
C PRO A 60 -5.33 4.72 -13.17
N GLU A 61 -5.49 5.12 -14.43
CA GLU A 61 -5.43 4.20 -15.56
C GLU A 61 -4.08 3.48 -15.59
N MET A 62 -4.12 2.17 -15.87
CA MET A 62 -2.93 1.33 -15.95
C MET A 62 -2.80 0.74 -17.34
N SER A 63 -1.60 0.79 -17.91
CA SER A 63 -1.27 0.06 -19.14
C SER A 63 -1.26 -1.44 -18.89
N ALA A 64 -1.59 -2.22 -19.93
CA ALA A 64 -1.39 -3.66 -19.92
C ALA A 64 0.10 -3.99 -19.77
N LEU A 65 0.40 -5.15 -19.18
CA LEU A 65 1.76 -5.68 -19.15
C LEU A 65 2.25 -5.94 -20.58
N THR A 66 3.49 -5.58 -20.85
CA THR A 66 4.19 -5.94 -22.09
C THR A 66 4.99 -7.23 -21.90
N ASP A 67 5.53 -7.77 -22.99
CA ASP A 67 6.34 -8.99 -22.95
C ASP A 67 7.68 -8.76 -22.24
N ASP A 68 8.28 -7.58 -22.41
CA ASP A 68 9.55 -7.20 -21.78
C ASP A 68 9.36 -6.08 -20.76
N ILE A 69 10.13 -6.11 -19.67
CA ILE A 69 10.08 -5.07 -18.63
C ILE A 69 11.51 -4.62 -18.26
N LEU A 70 11.74 -3.30 -18.32
CA LEU A 70 12.91 -2.65 -17.72
C LEU A 70 12.55 -2.16 -16.32
N ILE A 71 13.23 -2.69 -15.32
CA ILE A 71 12.94 -2.40 -13.91
C ILE A 71 14.13 -1.71 -13.23
N LYS A 72 13.89 -0.58 -12.57
CA LYS A 72 14.88 0.13 -11.75
C LYS A 72 14.63 -0.10 -10.27
N VAL A 73 15.67 -0.52 -9.54
CA VAL A 73 15.63 -0.56 -8.06
C VAL A 73 15.62 0.87 -7.54
N VAL A 74 14.56 1.27 -6.85
CA VAL A 74 14.41 2.62 -6.29
C VAL A 74 14.52 2.65 -4.77
N SER A 75 14.40 1.51 -4.10
CA SER A 75 14.58 1.37 -2.66
C SER A 75 15.09 -0.03 -2.31
N GLU A 76 16.01 -0.09 -1.35
CA GLU A 76 16.61 -1.32 -0.85
C GLU A 76 16.53 -1.32 0.69
N ILE A 77 15.80 -2.29 1.26
CA ILE A 77 15.44 -2.33 2.68
C ILE A 77 16.03 -3.58 3.33
N HIS A 78 16.96 -3.38 4.26
CA HIS A 78 17.68 -4.47 4.92
C HIS A 78 17.18 -4.81 6.33
N ASP A 79 16.13 -4.13 6.82
CA ASP A 79 15.51 -4.49 8.08
C ASP A 79 15.16 -5.99 8.11
N PRO A 80 15.44 -6.72 9.20
CA PRO A 80 15.14 -8.15 9.30
C PRO A 80 13.67 -8.49 9.04
N VAL A 81 12.77 -7.56 9.36
CA VAL A 81 11.34 -7.58 9.07
C VAL A 81 10.89 -6.14 8.82
N THR A 82 10.08 -5.92 7.79
CA THR A 82 9.41 -4.63 7.55
C THR A 82 7.91 -4.79 7.71
N THR A 83 7.31 -3.99 8.57
CA THR A 83 5.88 -4.03 8.86
C THR A 83 5.05 -3.26 7.82
N THR A 84 3.77 -3.58 7.70
CA THR A 84 2.85 -2.85 6.81
C THR A 84 2.69 -1.37 7.18
N ASP A 85 2.91 -1.00 8.45
CA ASP A 85 2.87 0.39 8.93
C ASP A 85 4.11 1.21 8.54
N GLU A 86 5.20 0.52 8.23
CA GLU A 86 6.44 1.11 7.73
C GLU A 86 6.40 1.23 6.19
N LEU A 87 5.72 0.30 5.51
CA LEU A 87 5.45 0.37 4.07
C LEU A 87 4.42 1.46 3.73
N ILE A 88 3.33 1.55 4.49
CA ILE A 88 2.35 2.62 4.36
C ILE A 88 1.86 3.05 5.76
N PRO A 89 2.12 4.29 6.18
CA PRO A 89 1.75 4.74 7.52
C PRO A 89 0.24 4.77 7.70
N SER A 90 -0.22 4.49 8.92
CA SER A 90 -1.59 4.76 9.39
C SER A 90 -1.71 6.12 10.07
N GLY A 91 -2.87 6.38 10.68
CA GLY A 91 -3.17 7.62 11.40
C GLY A 91 -3.90 8.59 10.48
N GLU A 92 -3.44 9.84 10.44
CA GLU A 92 -4.05 10.89 9.61
C GLU A 92 -4.07 10.53 8.11
N THR A 93 -3.07 9.77 7.64
CA THR A 93 -2.99 9.24 6.27
C THR A 93 -4.15 8.31 5.92
N SER A 94 -4.79 7.68 6.91
CA SER A 94 -5.94 6.80 6.68
C SER A 94 -7.16 7.55 6.12
N SER A 95 -7.17 8.89 6.23
CA SER A 95 -8.17 9.74 5.59
C SER A 95 -8.11 9.65 4.05
N PHE A 96 -6.97 9.26 3.48
CA PHE A 96 -6.76 9.08 2.03
C PHE A 96 -7.03 7.66 1.53
N ARG A 97 -7.61 6.76 2.33
CA ARG A 97 -7.85 5.36 1.90
C ARG A 97 -8.70 5.22 0.63
N SER A 98 -9.57 6.19 0.37
CA SER A 98 -10.38 6.23 -0.86
C SER A 98 -9.77 7.09 -1.97
N ASN A 99 -8.53 7.55 -1.80
CA ASN A 99 -7.78 8.34 -2.77
C ASN A 99 -6.43 7.63 -3.05
N PRO A 100 -6.37 6.75 -4.06
CA PRO A 100 -5.19 5.90 -4.31
C PRO A 100 -3.89 6.70 -4.48
N LEU A 101 -3.90 7.76 -5.29
CA LEU A 101 -2.74 8.64 -5.51
C LEU A 101 -2.40 9.43 -4.24
N GLY A 102 -3.40 10.02 -3.58
CA GLY A 102 -3.20 10.79 -2.37
C GLY A 102 -2.59 9.96 -1.23
N LEU A 103 -3.00 8.70 -1.08
CA LEU A 103 -2.39 7.80 -0.12
C LEU A 103 -0.98 7.36 -0.55
N ALA A 104 -0.77 7.15 -1.85
CA ALA A 104 0.51 6.69 -2.35
C ALA A 104 1.66 7.68 -2.11
N GLU A 105 1.38 8.98 -1.95
CA GLU A 105 2.38 9.99 -1.54
C GLU A 105 3.07 9.69 -0.19
N PHE A 106 2.49 8.80 0.63
CA PHE A 106 3.04 8.43 1.93
C PHE A 106 3.80 7.09 1.91
N THR A 107 3.86 6.42 0.77
CA THR A 107 4.49 5.09 0.63
C THR A 107 5.96 5.16 1.02
N LEU A 108 6.38 4.24 1.89
CA LEU A 108 7.73 4.13 2.44
C LEU A 108 8.27 5.39 3.14
N SER A 109 7.46 6.42 3.38
CA SER A 109 7.90 7.69 3.98
C SER A 109 8.65 7.56 5.31
N ARG A 110 8.39 6.48 6.07
CA ARG A 110 9.08 6.18 7.35
C ARG A 110 10.37 5.37 7.20
N LYS A 111 10.60 4.75 6.05
CA LYS A 111 11.76 3.87 5.76
C LYS A 111 12.71 4.49 4.74
N ASP A 112 12.16 5.00 3.66
CA ASP A 112 12.87 5.65 2.57
C ASP A 112 12.07 6.88 2.10
N PRO A 113 12.32 8.06 2.68
CA PRO A 113 11.61 9.29 2.34
C PRO A 113 11.73 9.70 0.86
N GLU A 114 12.76 9.24 0.14
CA GLU A 114 12.98 9.57 -1.27
C GLU A 114 12.24 8.63 -2.23
N TYR A 115 11.70 7.50 -1.73
CA TYR A 115 11.09 6.45 -2.54
C TYR A 115 10.06 7.01 -3.52
N VAL A 116 9.11 7.84 -3.04
CA VAL A 116 8.03 8.37 -3.88
C VAL A 116 8.58 9.20 -5.03
N GLY A 117 9.58 10.04 -4.77
CA GLY A 117 10.25 10.84 -5.79
C GLY A 117 10.96 9.98 -6.82
N LYS A 118 11.72 8.98 -6.36
CA LYS A 118 12.44 8.04 -7.24
C LYS A 118 11.49 7.19 -8.10
N ALA A 119 10.41 6.66 -7.51
CA ALA A 119 9.41 5.87 -8.21
C ALA A 119 8.69 6.70 -9.29
N LYS A 120 8.29 7.93 -8.96
CA LYS A 120 7.68 8.85 -9.93
C LYS A 120 8.60 9.24 -11.06
N ALA A 121 9.89 9.47 -10.78
CA ALA A 121 10.87 9.77 -11.83
C ALA A 121 10.95 8.63 -12.86
N VAL A 122 10.95 7.38 -12.41
CA VAL A 122 10.90 6.21 -13.31
C VAL A 122 9.56 6.13 -14.05
N GLN A 123 8.45 6.41 -13.37
CA GLN A 123 7.10 6.40 -13.97
C GLN A 123 6.96 7.39 -15.13
N LEU A 124 7.74 8.48 -15.16
CA LEU A 124 7.75 9.41 -16.31
C LEU A 124 8.15 8.70 -17.61
N GLY A 125 9.12 7.77 -17.56
CA GLY A 125 9.52 6.98 -18.73
C GLY A 125 8.39 6.11 -19.28
N GLU A 126 7.65 5.44 -18.38
CA GLU A 126 6.48 4.63 -18.80
C GLU A 126 5.33 5.48 -19.34
N LYS A 127 5.10 6.66 -18.73
CA LYS A 127 4.09 7.61 -19.25
C LYS A 127 4.45 8.09 -20.65
N ALA A 128 5.71 8.45 -20.90
CA ALA A 128 6.19 8.82 -22.21
C ALA A 128 6.02 7.68 -23.22
N ARG A 129 6.37 6.44 -22.84
CA ARG A 129 6.19 5.25 -23.68
C ARG A 129 4.73 5.04 -24.07
N VAL A 130 3.81 5.10 -23.11
CA VAL A 130 2.36 4.92 -23.35
C VAL A 130 1.79 6.05 -24.23
N ALA A 131 2.29 7.27 -24.07
CA ALA A 131 1.89 8.42 -24.88
C ALA A 131 2.53 8.45 -26.29
N GLY A 132 3.52 7.60 -26.57
CA GLY A 132 4.31 7.64 -27.82
C GLY A 132 5.28 8.82 -27.88
N GLU A 133 5.66 9.36 -26.72
CA GLU A 133 6.62 10.45 -26.56
C GLU A 133 8.06 9.93 -26.41
N ASP A 134 9.03 10.85 -26.37
CA ASP A 134 10.45 10.49 -26.20
C ASP A 134 10.75 10.01 -24.76
N ILE A 135 10.89 8.70 -24.61
CA ILE A 135 11.24 8.02 -23.36
C ILE A 135 12.53 8.57 -22.77
N PHE A 136 13.54 8.88 -23.60
CA PHE A 136 14.85 9.32 -23.13
C PHE A 136 14.89 10.80 -22.76
N ALA A 137 13.94 11.60 -23.23
CA ALA A 137 13.73 12.94 -22.70
C ALA A 137 13.09 12.88 -21.30
N ALA A 138 12.15 11.96 -21.09
CA ALA A 138 11.45 11.78 -19.81
C ALA A 138 12.28 11.04 -18.74
N LEU A 139 13.11 10.08 -19.15
CA LEU A 139 14.00 9.28 -18.31
C LEU A 139 15.39 9.13 -18.95
N PRO A 140 16.26 10.16 -18.86
CA PRO A 140 17.53 10.20 -19.58
C PRO A 140 18.48 9.03 -19.29
N GLU A 141 18.50 8.52 -18.06
CA GLU A 141 19.35 7.39 -17.70
C GLU A 141 18.97 6.09 -18.40
N ALA A 142 17.73 5.96 -18.89
CA ALA A 142 17.29 4.73 -19.57
C ALA A 142 18.04 4.52 -20.88
N LYS A 143 18.55 5.57 -21.52
CA LYS A 143 19.27 5.48 -22.79
C LYS A 143 20.49 4.59 -22.69
N GLU A 144 21.39 4.89 -21.74
CA GLU A 144 22.61 4.10 -21.54
C GLU A 144 22.29 2.65 -21.17
N VAL A 145 21.18 2.43 -20.45
CA VAL A 145 20.74 1.09 -20.05
C VAL A 145 20.25 0.28 -21.24
N PHE A 146 19.39 0.85 -22.08
CA PHE A 146 18.92 0.19 -23.30
C PHE A 146 20.05 -0.03 -24.30
N ASP A 147 20.98 0.92 -24.45
CA ASP A 147 22.17 0.76 -25.31
C ASP A 147 22.99 -0.47 -24.86
N LYS A 148 23.24 -0.63 -23.56
CA LYS A 148 23.95 -1.79 -22.99
C LYS A 148 23.18 -3.10 -23.14
N ILE A 149 21.85 -3.09 -22.98
CA ILE A 149 21.02 -4.28 -23.20
C ILE A 149 21.11 -4.69 -24.68
N ASN A 150 21.07 -3.72 -25.59
CA ASN A 150 21.08 -3.93 -27.02
C ASN A 150 22.44 -4.36 -27.59
N GLU A 151 23.51 -4.36 -26.79
CA GLU A 151 24.77 -5.05 -27.14
C GLU A 151 24.61 -6.57 -27.20
N LYS A 152 23.61 -7.14 -26.51
CA LYS A 152 23.41 -8.60 -26.37
C LYS A 152 22.03 -9.09 -26.78
N PHE A 153 21.02 -8.24 -26.67
CA PHE A 153 19.62 -8.55 -26.97
C PHE A 153 19.09 -7.58 -28.03
N ASP A 154 17.95 -7.88 -28.64
CA ASP A 154 17.25 -6.95 -29.53
C ASP A 154 15.97 -6.51 -28.84
N VAL A 155 16.04 -5.38 -28.12
CA VAL A 155 14.98 -4.87 -27.26
C VAL A 155 14.55 -3.50 -27.75
N ASP A 156 13.26 -3.38 -28.05
CA ASP A 156 12.62 -2.13 -28.47
C ASP A 156 12.08 -1.37 -27.26
N PRO A 157 12.65 -0.20 -26.89
CA PRO A 157 12.19 0.59 -25.74
C PRO A 157 10.70 0.97 -25.80
N ALA A 158 10.11 1.08 -27.00
CA ALA A 158 8.69 1.40 -27.15
C ALA A 158 7.78 0.22 -26.74
N LYS A 159 8.29 -1.02 -26.85
CA LYS A 159 7.59 -2.26 -26.49
C LYS A 159 7.97 -2.80 -25.10
N THR A 160 8.98 -2.23 -24.47
CA THR A 160 9.43 -2.61 -23.13
C THR A 160 8.81 -1.71 -22.07
N GLN A 161 7.99 -2.28 -21.18
CA GLN A 161 7.41 -1.54 -20.07
C GLN A 161 8.49 -1.09 -19.08
N ILE A 162 8.37 0.13 -18.58
CA ILE A 162 9.34 0.71 -17.65
C ILE A 162 8.70 0.82 -16.27
N GLY A 163 9.44 0.47 -15.22
CA GLY A 163 8.93 0.66 -13.88
C GLY A 163 9.95 0.53 -12.77
N SER A 164 9.48 0.81 -11.56
CA SER A 164 10.32 0.78 -10.37
C SER A 164 10.12 -0.52 -9.59
N MET A 165 11.10 -0.85 -8.74
CA MET A 165 10.99 -1.95 -7.79
C MET A 165 11.58 -1.62 -6.43
N VAL A 166 11.11 -2.35 -5.42
CA VAL A 166 11.68 -2.35 -4.08
C VAL A 166 12.33 -3.71 -3.81
N TYR A 167 13.50 -3.69 -3.20
CA TYR A 167 14.07 -4.86 -2.54
C TYR A 167 13.83 -4.79 -1.03
N ALA A 168 13.41 -5.88 -0.41
CA ALA A 168 13.30 -5.96 1.05
C ALA A 168 13.59 -7.37 1.59
N VAL A 169 14.25 -7.50 2.74
CA VAL A 169 14.58 -8.83 3.31
C VAL A 169 13.32 -9.61 3.66
N LYS A 170 12.42 -9.03 4.47
CA LYS A 170 11.18 -9.69 4.89
C LYS A 170 10.01 -8.70 5.07
N PRO A 171 9.43 -8.17 3.97
CA PRO A 171 8.36 -7.20 4.05
C PRO A 171 7.00 -7.82 4.36
N GLY A 172 6.10 -6.99 4.89
CA GLY A 172 4.67 -7.30 5.01
C GLY A 172 4.23 -7.92 6.32
N ASP A 173 4.92 -7.63 7.43
CA ASP A 173 4.51 -8.07 8.75
C ASP A 173 3.38 -7.18 9.32
N GLY A 174 2.53 -7.75 10.18
CA GLY A 174 1.44 -7.03 10.83
C GLY A 174 0.11 -7.07 10.08
N SER A 175 -0.59 -5.94 10.06
CA SER A 175 -2.02 -5.86 9.71
C SER A 175 -2.31 -6.12 8.23
N ALA A 176 -3.52 -6.61 7.93
CA ALA A 176 -3.97 -6.72 6.55
C ALA A 176 -4.20 -5.32 5.95
N ARG A 177 -3.32 -4.90 5.03
CA ARG A 177 -3.44 -3.66 4.26
C ARG A 177 -3.04 -3.91 2.83
N GLU A 178 -4.01 -3.89 1.94
CA GLU A 178 -3.77 -3.93 0.48
C GLU A 178 -2.99 -2.69 0.02
N GLN A 179 -3.19 -1.55 0.70
CA GLN A 179 -2.54 -0.28 0.37
C GLN A 179 -1.02 -0.35 0.50
N ALA A 180 -0.51 -1.26 1.34
CA ALA A 180 0.93 -1.47 1.45
C ALA A 180 1.55 -1.99 0.14
N ALA A 181 0.76 -2.66 -0.70
CA ALA A 181 1.15 -3.14 -2.03
C ALA A 181 0.62 -2.20 -3.13
N SER A 182 -0.66 -1.86 -3.11
CA SER A 182 -1.27 -1.11 -4.20
C SER A 182 -0.74 0.31 -4.37
N CYS A 183 -0.34 0.98 -3.30
CA CYS A 183 0.27 2.31 -3.41
C CYS A 183 1.60 2.28 -4.19
N GLN A 184 2.36 1.18 -4.10
CA GLN A 184 3.56 1.00 -4.92
C GLN A 184 3.19 0.88 -6.40
N LYS A 185 2.14 0.11 -6.72
CA LYS A 185 1.64 -0.02 -8.10
C LYS A 185 1.14 1.31 -8.67
N VAL A 186 0.40 2.09 -7.87
CA VAL A 186 -0.08 3.43 -8.23
C VAL A 186 1.07 4.39 -8.60
N LEU A 187 2.24 4.24 -7.96
CA LEU A 187 3.44 5.02 -8.24
C LEU A 187 4.28 4.50 -9.42
N GLY A 188 3.84 3.45 -10.12
CA GLY A 188 4.62 2.82 -11.19
C GLY A 188 5.61 1.75 -10.71
N GLY A 189 5.39 1.19 -9.52
CA GLY A 189 6.05 -0.03 -9.06
C GLY A 189 5.54 -1.24 -9.83
N LEU A 190 6.46 -2.06 -10.35
CA LEU A 190 6.14 -3.26 -11.13
C LEU A 190 6.59 -4.56 -10.47
N ALA A 191 7.54 -4.50 -9.55
CA ALA A 191 8.05 -5.68 -8.88
C ALA A 191 8.49 -5.39 -7.44
N ASN A 192 8.38 -6.41 -6.61
CA ASN A 192 9.04 -6.49 -5.32
C ASN A 192 9.90 -7.74 -5.27
N ILE A 193 11.19 -7.56 -4.98
CA ILE A 193 12.09 -8.67 -4.72
C ILE A 193 12.28 -8.78 -3.22
N ALA A 194 12.04 -9.96 -2.68
CA ALA A 194 12.25 -10.23 -1.27
C ALA A 194 12.91 -11.58 -1.03
N LYS A 195 13.70 -11.67 0.04
CA LYS A 195 14.26 -12.96 0.48
C LYS A 195 13.17 -13.88 1.01
N GLU A 196 12.22 -13.31 1.75
CA GLU A 196 11.01 -13.98 2.23
C GLU A 196 9.89 -12.93 2.37
N TYR A 197 8.63 -13.33 2.38
CA TYR A 197 7.53 -12.44 2.77
C TYR A 197 7.07 -12.78 4.19
N ALA A 198 6.91 -11.77 5.06
CA ALA A 198 6.54 -12.00 6.46
C ALA A 198 5.19 -12.68 6.61
N THR A 199 4.25 -12.39 5.71
CA THR A 199 2.92 -13.00 5.70
C THR A 199 2.48 -13.37 4.28
N LYS A 200 1.71 -14.44 4.16
CA LYS A 200 1.03 -14.81 2.90
C LYS A 200 0.10 -13.69 2.41
N ARG A 201 -0.52 -12.95 3.34
CA ARG A 201 -1.48 -11.88 3.04
C ARG A 201 -0.84 -10.75 2.25
N TYR A 202 0.29 -10.22 2.70
CA TYR A 202 0.99 -9.17 1.96
C TYR A 202 1.45 -9.66 0.59
N ARG A 203 2.01 -10.87 0.51
CA ARG A 203 2.39 -11.48 -0.77
C ARG A 203 1.21 -11.62 -1.75
N SER A 204 0.01 -11.90 -1.26
CA SER A 204 -1.19 -12.03 -2.09
C SER A 204 -1.77 -10.69 -2.54
N ASN A 205 -1.40 -9.58 -1.91
CA ASN A 205 -1.83 -8.24 -2.31
C ASN A 205 -0.91 -7.61 -3.38
N LEU A 206 0.32 -8.14 -3.53
CA LEU A 206 1.27 -7.78 -4.58
C LEU A 206 0.90 -8.45 -5.89
#